data_AF-A0A1G6RCH8-F1
#
_entry.id   AF-A0A1G6RCH8-F1
#
_cell.length_a   1.000
_cell.length_b   1.000
_cell.length_c   1.000
_cell.angle_alpha   90.00
_cell.angle_beta   90.00
_cell.angle_gamma   90.00
#
_symmetry.space_group_name_H-M   'P 1'
#
loop_
_entity.id
_entity.type
_entity.pdbx_description
1 polymer ?
#
loop_
_entity_poly.entity_id
_entity_poly.type
_entity_poly.pdbx_seq_one_letter_code
_entity_poly.pdbx_strand_id
1 'polypeptide(L)'
;MITVHAYLHALPEHREAYLDGLRALQAATLEHDTGCLAYRFWEALDEPNTFICVEAWADIAALNAHLDAPHHTEIAAHLDPYRAAPADVQVFESTPISL
;
A
#
# COMPACT_ATOMS: atom_id res chain seq x y z
N MET A 1 -15.02 7.75 5.43
CA MET A 1 -14.11 6.84 4.69
C MET A 1 -12.81 6.74 5.46
N ILE A 2 -12.03 5.69 5.23
CA ILE A 2 -10.67 5.58 5.79
C ILE A 2 -9.67 5.91 4.69
N THR A 3 -8.65 6.70 5.03
CA THR A 3 -7.50 6.95 4.17
C THR A 3 -6.26 6.37 4.83
N VAL A 4 -5.40 5.72 4.05
CA VAL A 4 -4.12 5.18 4.53
C VAL A 4 -3.00 5.82 3.74
N HIS A 5 -1.97 6.29 4.44
CA HIS A 5 -0.67 6.62 3.86
C HIS A 5 0.33 5.58 4.37
N ALA A 6 0.91 4.79 3.46
CA ALA A 6 1.94 3.81 3.80
C ALA A 6 3.24 4.16 3.08
N TYR A 7 4.28 4.49 3.85
CA TYR A 7 5.62 4.76 3.34
C TYR A 7 6.44 3.47 3.37
N LEU A 8 7.01 3.12 2.23
CA LEU A 8 7.64 1.84 1.94
C LEU A 8 9.04 2.09 1.41
N HIS A 9 10.03 1.42 1.99
CA HIS A 9 11.44 1.64 1.67
C HIS A 9 12.02 0.37 1.08
N ALA A 10 12.44 0.39 -0.19
CA ALA A 10 13.07 -0.75 -0.84
C ALA A 10 14.59 -0.73 -0.65
N LEU A 11 15.20 -1.91 -0.49
CA LEU A 11 16.65 -2.07 -0.64
C LEU A 11 17.03 -1.71 -2.08
N PRO A 12 18.05 -0.86 -2.32
CA PRO A 12 18.41 -0.41 -3.67
C PRO A 12 18.69 -1.57 -4.64
N GLU A 13 19.33 -2.64 -4.19
CA GLU A 13 19.63 -3.84 -4.97
C GLU A 13 18.40 -4.67 -5.35
N HIS A 14 17.28 -4.46 -4.66
CA HIS A 14 16.01 -5.18 -4.86
C HIS A 14 14.89 -4.29 -5.39
N ARG A 15 15.19 -3.05 -5.77
CA ARG A 15 14.21 -2.03 -6.22
C ARG A 15 13.19 -2.58 -7.23
N GLU A 16 13.66 -3.20 -8.31
CA GLU A 16 12.77 -3.67 -9.39
C GLU A 16 11.85 -4.80 -8.92
N ALA A 17 12.39 -5.76 -8.15
CA ALA A 17 11.58 -6.85 -7.57
C ALA A 17 10.54 -6.31 -6.58
N TYR A 18 10.91 -5.29 -5.79
CA TYR A 18 9.99 -4.62 -4.89
C TYR A 18 8.85 -3.94 -5.65
N LEU A 19 9.18 -3.17 -6.69
CA LEU A 19 8.20 -2.52 -7.56
C LEU A 19 7.24 -3.50 -8.23
N ASP A 20 7.74 -4.65 -8.69
CA ASP A 20 6.89 -5.68 -9.28
C ASP A 20 5.90 -6.26 -8.26
N GLY A 21 6.34 -6.50 -7.02
CA GLY A 21 5.45 -6.90 -5.94
C GLY A 21 4.43 -5.82 -5.55
N LEU A 22 4.82 -4.53 -5.51
CA LEU A 22 3.89 -3.43 -5.26
C LEU A 22 2.83 -3.32 -6.38
N ARG A 23 3.23 -3.51 -7.65
CA ARG A 23 2.29 -3.56 -8.78
C ARG A 23 1.33 -4.73 -8.67
N ALA A 24 1.83 -5.91 -8.29
CA ALA A 24 0.99 -7.09 -8.06
C ALA A 24 0.00 -6.86 -6.92
N LEU A 25 0.45 -6.28 -5.80
CA LEU A 25 -0.41 -5.94 -4.67
C LEU A 25 -1.49 -4.95 -5.10
N GLN A 26 -1.13 -3.88 -5.81
CA GLN A 26 -2.10 -2.91 -6.33
C GLN A 26 -3.16 -3.58 -7.20
N ALA A 27 -2.74 -4.44 -8.14
CA ALA A 27 -3.67 -5.12 -9.03
C ALA A 27 -4.63 -6.04 -8.26
N ALA A 28 -4.10 -6.87 -7.35
CA ALA A 28 -4.89 -7.80 -6.55
C ALA A 28 -5.87 -7.08 -5.63
N THR A 29 -5.43 -6.01 -4.94
CA THR A 29 -6.29 -5.19 -4.08
C THR A 29 -7.46 -4.59 -4.86
N LEU A 30 -7.19 -3.99 -6.03
CA LEU A 30 -8.24 -3.39 -6.86
C LEU A 30 -9.19 -4.43 -7.47
N GLU A 31 -8.72 -5.65 -7.70
CA GLU A 31 -9.56 -6.74 -8.25
C GLU A 31 -10.43 -7.41 -7.20
N HIS A 32 -9.90 -7.61 -5.98
CA HIS A 32 -10.51 -8.51 -5.00
C HIS A 32 -11.15 -7.78 -3.81
N ASP A 33 -10.68 -6.58 -3.45
CA ASP A 33 -11.08 -5.96 -2.18
C ASP A 33 -12.31 -5.07 -2.34
N THR A 34 -13.46 -5.65 -1.98
CA THR A 34 -14.71 -4.91 -1.90
C THR A 34 -14.59 -3.79 -0.87
N GLY A 35 -14.86 -2.55 -1.31
CA GLY A 35 -14.74 -1.35 -0.46
C GLY A 35 -13.40 -0.64 -0.58
N CYS A 36 -12.43 -1.16 -1.34
CA CYS A 36 -11.30 -0.38 -1.82
C CYS A 36 -11.78 0.63 -2.86
N LEU A 37 -11.70 1.92 -2.53
CA LEU A 37 -12.10 3.04 -3.40
C LEU A 37 -10.92 3.56 -4.24
N ALA A 38 -9.72 3.51 -3.69
CA ALA A 38 -8.47 3.83 -4.37
C ALA A 38 -7.30 3.10 -3.71
N TYR A 39 -6.33 2.65 -4.52
CA TYR A 39 -5.10 2.05 -4.05
C TYR A 39 -4.01 2.34 -5.08
N ARG A 40 -3.03 3.18 -4.73
CA ARG A 40 -2.07 3.71 -5.71
C ARG A 40 -0.71 3.95 -5.06
N PHE A 41 0.35 3.67 -5.83
CA PHE A 41 1.72 3.93 -5.42
C PHE A 41 2.36 5.10 -6.19
N TRP A 42 3.23 5.84 -5.51
CA TRP A 42 4.14 6.84 -6.08
C TRP A 42 5.52 6.71 -5.46
N GLU A 43 6.56 7.16 -6.16
CA GLU A 43 7.93 7.27 -5.62
C GLU A 43 8.15 8.69 -5.08
N ALA A 44 8.84 8.80 -3.94
CA ALA A 44 9.27 10.08 -3.39
C ALA A 44 10.31 10.72 -4.32
N LEU A 45 10.24 12.05 -4.48
CA LEU A 45 11.15 12.77 -5.38
C LEU A 45 12.50 13.08 -4.73
N ASP A 46 12.51 13.20 -3.41
CA ASP A 46 13.67 13.58 -2.59
C ASP A 46 14.39 12.37 -1.96
N GLU A 47 13.75 11.20 -1.96
CA GLU A 47 14.30 9.97 -1.39
C GLU A 47 14.11 8.78 -2.35
N PRO A 48 15.12 8.45 -3.18
CA PRO A 48 15.05 7.32 -4.10
C PRO A 48 14.82 5.99 -3.38
N ASN A 49 14.02 5.09 -3.98
CA ASN A 49 13.59 3.82 -3.39
C ASN A 49 12.60 3.95 -2.22
N THR A 50 12.09 5.15 -1.94
CA THR A 50 10.96 5.36 -1.05
C THR A 50 9.68 5.50 -1.87
N PHE A 51 8.67 4.71 -1.53
CA PHE A 51 7.38 4.70 -2.19
C PHE A 51 6.28 5.02 -1.17
N ILE A 52 5.24 5.72 -1.61
CA ILE A 52 4.04 5.95 -0.82
C ILE A 52 2.87 5.22 -1.47
N CYS A 53 2.17 4.39 -0.69
CA CYS A 53 0.82 3.96 -1.02
C CYS A 53 -0.16 4.97 -0.43
N VAL A 54 -1.07 5.49 -1.26
CA VAL A 54 -2.25 6.20 -0.78
C VAL A 54 -3.47 5.39 -1.11
N GLU A 55 -4.22 5.05 -0.07
CA GLU A 55 -5.38 4.19 -0.14
C GLU A 55 -6.61 4.94 0.35
N ALA A 56 -7.76 4.62 -0.23
CA ALA A 56 -9.06 5.07 0.24
C ALA A 56 -10.00 3.87 0.36
N TRP A 57 -10.63 3.74 1.52
CA TRP A 57 -11.50 2.62 1.88
C TRP A 57 -12.87 3.14 2.32
N ALA A 58 -13.93 2.39 1.96
CA ALA A 58 -15.30 2.76 2.33
C ALA A 58 -15.45 2.94 3.85
N ASP A 59 -14.88 2.02 4.62
CA ASP A 59 -14.88 2.01 6.09
C ASP A 59 -13.69 1.19 6.64
N ILE A 60 -13.60 1.12 7.96
CA ILE A 60 -12.53 0.37 8.66
C ILE A 60 -12.67 -1.15 8.51
N ALA A 61 -13.88 -1.67 8.28
CA ALA A 61 -14.10 -3.09 8.11
C ALA A 61 -13.52 -3.57 6.77
N ALA A 62 -13.67 -2.77 5.71
CA ALA A 62 -13.06 -3.03 4.41
C ALA A 62 -11.51 -3.02 4.50
N LEU A 63 -10.92 -2.04 5.20
CA LEU A 63 -9.47 -2.02 5.42
C LEU A 63 -8.99 -3.25 6.22
N ASN A 64 -9.67 -3.63 7.30
CA ASN A 64 -9.28 -4.81 8.07
C ASN A 64 -9.38 -6.09 7.23
N ALA A 65 -10.45 -6.23 6.42
CA ALA A 65 -10.60 -7.37 5.52
C ALA A 65 -9.46 -7.45 4.49
N HIS A 66 -9.00 -6.31 3.97
CA HIS A 66 -7.83 -6.23 3.10
C HIS A 66 -6.55 -6.71 3.81
N LEU A 67 -6.30 -6.22 5.03
CA LEU A 67 -5.10 -6.58 5.79
C LEU A 67 -5.02 -8.09 6.08
N ASP A 68 -6.17 -8.74 6.26
CA ASP A 68 -6.29 -10.18 6.50
C ASP A 68 -6.33 -11.02 5.20
N ALA A 69 -6.41 -10.39 4.03
CA ALA A 69 -6.62 -11.10 2.78
C ALA A 69 -5.37 -11.91 2.34
N PRO A 70 -5.54 -13.08 1.67
CA PRO A 70 -4.42 -13.89 1.21
C PRO A 70 -3.46 -13.14 0.27
N HIS A 71 -3.98 -12.38 -0.71
CA HIS A 71 -3.11 -11.62 -1.62
C HIS A 71 -2.28 -10.57 -0.89
N HIS A 72 -2.85 -9.90 0.12
CA HIS A 72 -2.11 -8.94 0.93
C HIS A 72 -1.03 -9.64 1.76
N THR A 73 -1.40 -10.65 2.54
CA THR A 73 -0.48 -11.34 3.46
C THR A 73 0.65 -12.07 2.74
N GLU A 74 0.36 -12.75 1.63
CA GLU A 74 1.36 -13.48 0.83
C GLU A 74 2.33 -12.51 0.12
N ILE A 75 1.82 -11.44 -0.49
CA ILE A 75 2.68 -10.46 -1.16
C ILE A 75 3.50 -9.67 -0.14
N ALA A 76 2.91 -9.28 0.99
CA ALA A 76 3.64 -8.62 2.07
C ALA A 76 4.81 -9.47 2.58
N ALA A 77 4.59 -10.78 2.78
CA ALA A 77 5.64 -11.72 3.17
C ALA A 77 6.70 -11.89 2.07
N HIS A 78 6.29 -11.93 0.80
CA HIS A 78 7.22 -12.00 -0.34
C HIS A 78 8.12 -10.76 -0.44
N LEU A 79 7.59 -9.59 -0.10
CA LEU A 79 8.31 -8.31 -0.15
C LEU A 79 9.17 -8.04 1.09
N ASP A 80 8.97 -8.77 2.19
CA ASP A 80 9.67 -8.56 3.46
C ASP A 80 11.22 -8.66 3.38
N PRO A 81 11.81 -9.56 2.58
CA PRO A 81 13.26 -9.60 2.41
C PRO A 81 13.84 -8.42 1.61
N TYR A 82 13.00 -7.67 0.89
CA TYR A 82 13.43 -6.61 -0.04
C TYR A 82 13.28 -5.20 0.53
N ARG A 83 12.80 -5.06 1.77
CA ARG A 83 12.56 -3.76 2.41
C ARG A 83 13.77 -3.31 3.23
N ALA A 84 14.11 -2.02 3.09
CA ALA A 84 15.20 -1.38 3.81
C ALA A 84 14.81 -0.98 5.25
N ALA A 85 13.51 -0.82 5.49
CA ALA A 85 12.94 -0.48 6.80
C ALA A 85 11.50 -1.00 6.91
N PRO A 86 10.94 -1.12 8.12
CA PRO A 86 9.51 -1.34 8.30
C PRO A 86 8.68 -0.28 7.58
N ALA A 87 7.45 -0.64 7.18
CA ALA A 87 6.51 0.33 6.66
C ALA A 87 6.11 1.33 7.74
N ASP A 88 6.06 2.62 7.41
CA ASP A 88 5.44 3.65 8.24
C ASP A 88 4.01 3.87 7.75
N VAL A 89 3.02 3.53 8.59
CA VAL A 89 1.61 3.49 8.21
C VAL A 89 0.82 4.47 9.06
N GLN A 90 0.12 5.38 8.39
CA GLN A 90 -0.76 6.36 9.00
C GLN A 90 -2.18 6.13 8.50
N VAL A 91 -3.13 6.04 9.43
CA VAL A 91 -4.54 5.76 9.15
C VAL A 91 -5.40 6.92 9.63
N PHE A 92 -6.30 7.39 8.78
CA PHE A 92 -7.13 8.55 9.03
C PHE A 92 -8.61 8.26 8.76
N GLU A 93 -9.48 8.66 9.69
CA GLU A 93 -10.87 8.92 9.34
C GLU A 93 -10.95 10.21 8.52
N SER A 94 -11.46 10.11 7.30
CA SER A 94 -11.45 11.20 6.32
C SER A 94 -12.84 11.49 5.78
N THR A 95 -13.06 12.78 5.46
CA THR A 95 -14.25 13.26 4.74
C THR A 95 -13.79 14.12 3.56
N PRO A 96 -14.20 13.81 2.31
CA PRO A 96 -13.87 14.65 1.16
C PRO A 96 -14.43 16.07 1.35
N ILE A 97 -13.63 17.06 0.98
CA ILE A 97 -14.05 18.46 0.91
C ILE A 97 -13.95 18.94 -0.54
N SER A 98 -14.86 19.82 -0.95
CA SER A 98 -14.73 20.58 -2.18
C SER A 98 -13.95 21.86 -1.91
N LEU A 99 -13.08 22.25 -2.84
CA LEU A 99 -12.33 23.50 -2.81
C LEU A 99 -13.07 24.61 -3.56
#